data_AF-A0A2D6VJV4-F1
#
_entry.id   AF-A0A2D6VJV4-F1
#
_cell.length_a   1.000
_cell.length_b   1.000
_cell.length_c   1.000
_cell.angle_alpha   90.00
_cell.angle_beta   90.00
_cell.angle_gamma   90.00
#
_symmetry.space_group_name_H-M   'P 1'
#
loop_
_entity.id
_entity.type
_entity.pdbx_description
1 polymer ?
#
loop_
_entity_poly.entity_id
_entity_poly.type
_entity_poly.pdbx_seq_one_letter_code
_entity_poly.pdbx_strand_id
1 'polypeptide(L)'
;MPKKDDDNPLEEMQKQLRDLFKNKNVQVAFAPFMESMTGNTDNGKTEEKGAQESPPKEPEPTRDEKLDSIRTFDRKPKEIRDYLDRFVIKQEQAKRVLSVAVCDHYNHVRACMKDSKKAKAPYVKPNVLLLGPTGVGKTFLMRNVAQLIGVPFVKADATKFSETGYVGYDVDDLVRDLVKAADGDTELAQYGIVYVDEIDKIAAEASKSG
;
A
#
# COMPACT_ATOMS: atom_id res chain seq x y z
N MET A 1 -44.71 -6.32 -52.36
CA MET A 1 -43.63 -5.81 -51.47
C MET A 1 -44.19 -5.70 -50.06
N PRO A 2 -43.60 -6.37 -49.08
CA PRO A 2 -43.39 -5.74 -47.77
C PRO A 2 -41.91 -5.76 -47.41
N LYS A 3 -41.49 -4.69 -46.73
CA LYS A 3 -40.11 -4.29 -46.50
C LYS A 3 -39.48 -5.09 -45.37
N LYS A 4 -38.16 -5.26 -45.48
CA LYS A 4 -37.21 -5.67 -44.44
C LYS A 4 -37.53 -4.97 -43.12
N ASP A 5 -37.67 -5.76 -42.06
CA ASP A 5 -37.46 -5.29 -40.70
C ASP A 5 -35.95 -5.19 -40.51
N ASP A 6 -35.45 -3.97 -40.30
CA ASP A 6 -34.06 -3.71 -39.96
C ASP A 6 -33.83 -4.21 -38.52
N ASP A 7 -33.10 -5.32 -38.39
CA ASP A 7 -32.65 -5.85 -37.10
C ASP A 7 -31.85 -4.76 -36.38
N ASN A 8 -32.43 -4.22 -35.30
CA ASN A 8 -31.84 -3.13 -34.55
C ASN A 8 -30.65 -3.70 -33.74
N PRO A 9 -29.39 -3.32 -34.04
CA PRO A 9 -28.20 -3.96 -33.47
C PRO A 9 -28.11 -3.78 -31.94
N LEU A 10 -28.87 -2.84 -31.38
CA LEU A 10 -28.96 -2.60 -29.95
C LEU A 10 -29.84 -3.63 -29.22
N GLU A 11 -30.89 -4.17 -29.85
CA GLU A 11 -31.75 -5.18 -29.23
C GLU A 11 -31.05 -6.54 -29.13
N GLU A 12 -30.27 -6.89 -30.15
CA GLU A 12 -29.46 -8.11 -30.15
C GLU A 12 -28.36 -8.05 -29.08
N MET A 13 -27.72 -6.89 -28.91
CA MET A 13 -26.71 -6.65 -27.87
C MET A 13 -27.33 -6.70 -26.46
N GLN A 14 -28.52 -6.12 -26.27
CA GLN A 14 -29.25 -6.21 -25.00
C GLN A 14 -29.71 -7.63 -24.67
N LYS A 15 -30.01 -8.45 -25.68
CA LYS A 15 -30.34 -9.86 -25.51
C LYS A 15 -29.12 -10.67 -25.11
N GLN A 16 -27.98 -10.46 -25.78
CA GLN A 16 -26.70 -11.10 -25.44
C GLN A 16 -26.21 -10.75 -24.03
N LEU A 17 -26.36 -9.50 -23.59
CA LEU A 17 -26.03 -9.08 -22.23
C LEU A 17 -26.95 -9.74 -21.19
N ARG A 18 -28.26 -9.80 -21.45
CA ARG A 18 -29.22 -10.48 -20.55
C ARG A 18 -28.96 -11.98 -20.43
N ASP A 19 -28.54 -12.63 -21.51
CA ASP A 19 -28.21 -14.06 -21.50
C ASP A 19 -26.88 -14.33 -20.78
N LEU A 20 -25.91 -13.42 -20.89
CA LEU A 20 -24.67 -13.45 -20.09
C LEU A 20 -24.94 -13.31 -18.58
N PHE A 21 -25.88 -12.45 -18.18
CA PHE A 21 -26.23 -12.24 -16.77
C PHE A 21 -27.09 -13.37 -16.15
N LYS A 22 -27.79 -14.17 -16.96
CA LYS A 22 -28.59 -15.31 -16.47
C LYS A 22 -27.74 -16.56 -16.18
N ASN A 23 -26.54 -16.65 -16.73
CA ASN A 23 -25.62 -17.75 -16.44
C ASN A 23 -24.91 -17.48 -15.11
N LYS A 24 -25.22 -18.28 -14.09
CA LYS A 24 -24.75 -18.15 -12.69
C LYS A 24 -23.23 -18.26 -12.45
N ASN A 25 -22.40 -18.26 -13.50
CA ASN A 25 -20.95 -18.44 -13.43
C ASN A 25 -20.12 -17.29 -14.01
N VAL A 26 -20.72 -16.15 -14.37
CA VAL A 26 -19.97 -15.00 -14.91
C VAL A 26 -19.89 -13.90 -13.86
N GLN A 27 -18.74 -13.80 -13.19
CA GLN A 27 -18.41 -12.67 -12.31
C GLN A 27 -17.75 -11.58 -13.16
N VAL A 28 -18.54 -10.61 -13.63
CA VAL A 28 -17.99 -9.42 -14.32
C VAL A 28 -17.59 -8.40 -13.25
N ALA A 29 -16.28 -8.23 -13.04
CA ALA A 29 -15.74 -7.21 -12.15
C ALA A 29 -15.84 -5.82 -12.82
N PHE A 30 -16.89 -5.08 -12.52
CA PHE A 30 -16.97 -3.66 -12.84
C PHE A 30 -16.35 -2.84 -11.69
N ALA A 31 -15.41 -1.96 -12.03
CA ALA A 31 -14.68 -1.11 -11.09
C ALA A 31 -15.60 -0.11 -10.34
N PRO A 32 -15.16 0.45 -9.18
CA PRO A 32 -16.00 1.21 -8.24
C PRO A 32 -16.50 2.59 -8.72
N PHE A 33 -16.31 2.92 -10.00
CA PHE A 33 -16.55 4.26 -10.53
C PHE A 33 -18.04 4.51 -10.88
N MET A 34 -18.78 3.47 -11.27
CA MET A 34 -20.18 3.60 -11.73
C MET A 34 -21.21 3.80 -10.60
N GLU A 35 -20.85 3.45 -9.36
CA GLU A 35 -21.77 3.52 -8.21
C GLU A 35 -22.07 4.98 -7.79
N SER A 36 -21.26 5.95 -8.26
CA SER A 36 -21.43 7.37 -7.98
C SER A 36 -22.41 8.12 -8.89
N MET A 37 -22.87 7.52 -10.00
CA MET A 37 -23.65 8.22 -11.03
C MET A 37 -25.14 7.87 -11.09
N THR A 38 -25.62 6.87 -10.34
CA THR A 38 -27.04 6.46 -10.37
C THR A 38 -27.89 7.07 -9.24
N GLY A 39 -27.29 7.84 -8.33
CA GLY A 39 -27.99 8.41 -7.18
C GLY A 39 -28.46 9.85 -7.38
N ASN A 40 -29.37 10.14 -8.31
CA ASN A 40 -30.20 11.35 -8.19
C ASN A 40 -31.51 11.30 -9.02
N THR A 41 -32.54 10.65 -8.48
CA THR A 41 -33.94 10.98 -8.83
C THR A 41 -34.81 10.85 -7.58
N ASP A 42 -35.46 11.97 -7.25
CA ASP A 42 -36.25 12.28 -6.06
C ASP A 42 -37.62 11.56 -6.01
N ASN A 43 -37.98 10.92 -4.89
CA ASN A 43 -39.17 11.23 -4.08
C ASN A 43 -39.36 10.26 -2.90
N GLY A 44 -39.72 10.83 -1.74
CA GLY A 44 -39.62 10.20 -0.44
C GLY A 44 -40.64 9.10 -0.10
N LYS A 45 -40.19 8.19 0.79
CA LYS A 45 -40.82 7.85 2.10
C LYS A 45 -40.14 6.60 2.68
N THR A 46 -39.67 6.74 3.92
CA THR A 46 -39.44 5.68 4.92
C THR A 46 -38.43 4.57 4.55
N GLU A 47 -37.16 4.79 4.88
CA GLU A 47 -36.15 3.72 4.86
C GLU A 47 -36.03 3.06 6.24
N GLU A 48 -36.56 1.84 6.32
CA GLU A 48 -36.07 0.84 7.26
C GLU A 48 -34.59 0.59 6.99
N LYS A 49 -33.78 0.59 8.05
CA LYS A 49 -32.34 0.29 7.99
C LYS A 49 -32.13 -1.16 7.54
N GLY A 50 -32.11 -1.40 6.24
CA GLY A 50 -31.50 -2.57 5.63
C GLY A 50 -30.01 -2.52 5.88
N ALA A 51 -29.49 -3.48 6.64
CA ALA A 51 -28.06 -3.69 6.76
C ALA A 51 -27.47 -3.94 5.37
N GLN A 52 -26.72 -2.97 4.85
CA GLN A 52 -25.82 -3.20 3.72
C GLN A 52 -24.71 -4.14 4.22
N GLU A 53 -24.87 -5.44 3.98
CA GLU A 53 -23.79 -6.40 4.08
C GLU A 53 -22.70 -5.99 3.10
N SER A 54 -21.59 -5.52 3.66
CA SER A 54 -20.34 -5.35 2.94
C SER A 54 -19.97 -6.68 2.31
N PRO A 55 -19.37 -6.72 1.09
CA PRO A 55 -18.84 -7.97 0.57
C PRO A 55 -17.87 -8.58 1.61
N PRO A 56 -17.80 -9.91 1.74
CA PRO A 56 -17.02 -10.54 2.79
C PRO A 56 -15.58 -10.05 2.68
N LYS A 57 -15.17 -9.25 3.68
CA LYS A 57 -13.78 -8.82 3.83
C LYS A 57 -12.97 -10.10 3.90
N GLU A 58 -12.05 -10.32 2.97
CA GLU A 58 -11.09 -11.42 3.09
C GLU A 58 -10.52 -11.38 4.52
N PRO A 59 -10.39 -12.54 5.19
CA PRO A 59 -9.95 -12.56 6.57
C PRO A 59 -8.61 -11.84 6.67
N GLU A 60 -8.60 -10.72 7.40
CA GLU A 60 -7.37 -9.99 7.69
C GLU A 60 -6.40 -10.96 8.38
N PRO A 61 -5.13 -11.03 7.94
CA PRO A 61 -4.19 -11.98 8.50
C PRO A 61 -4.04 -11.74 10.00
N THR A 62 -4.08 -12.82 10.76
CA THR A 62 -3.90 -12.80 12.20
C THR A 62 -2.51 -12.27 12.56
N ARG A 63 -2.35 -11.81 13.80
CA ARG A 63 -1.07 -11.34 14.34
C ARG A 63 0.06 -12.34 14.10
N ASP A 64 -0.20 -13.61 14.40
CA ASP A 64 0.81 -14.66 14.30
C ASP A 64 1.20 -14.93 12.84
N GLU A 65 0.24 -14.88 11.91
CA GLU A 65 0.51 -14.98 10.46
C GLU A 65 1.38 -13.82 9.95
N LYS A 66 1.12 -12.59 10.41
CA LYS A 66 1.95 -11.41 10.06
C LYS A 66 3.38 -11.55 10.60
N LEU A 67 3.55 -12.04 11.84
CA LEU A 67 4.88 -12.26 12.40
C LEU A 67 5.63 -13.39 11.68
N ASP A 68 4.92 -14.45 11.32
CA ASP A 68 5.51 -15.58 10.61
C ASP A 68 5.90 -15.22 9.17
N SER A 69 5.15 -14.35 8.47
CA SER A 69 5.55 -13.85 7.15
C SER A 69 6.87 -13.07 7.22
N ILE A 70 7.09 -12.28 8.28
CA ILE A 70 8.33 -11.54 8.50
C ILE A 70 9.48 -12.50 8.82
N ARG A 71 9.25 -13.47 9.72
CA ARG A 71 10.25 -14.47 10.14
C ARG A 71 10.74 -15.34 8.98
N THR A 72 9.84 -15.64 8.06
CA THR A 72 10.08 -16.50 6.90
C THR A 72 10.47 -15.73 5.64
N PHE A 73 10.52 -14.40 5.69
CA PHE A 73 10.92 -13.58 4.55
C PHE A 73 12.35 -13.93 4.10
N ASP A 74 12.44 -14.53 2.91
CA ASP A 74 13.67 -15.08 2.32
C ASP A 74 13.83 -14.67 0.84
N ARG A 75 13.32 -13.50 0.48
CA ARG A 75 13.37 -13.06 -0.92
C ARG A 75 14.79 -12.62 -1.28
N LYS A 76 15.30 -13.16 -2.38
CA LYS A 76 16.56 -12.69 -2.98
C LYS A 76 16.36 -11.30 -3.59
N PRO A 77 17.41 -10.48 -3.69
CA PRO A 77 17.30 -9.14 -4.28
C PRO A 77 16.70 -9.14 -5.70
N LYS A 78 16.95 -10.19 -6.48
CA LYS A 78 16.35 -10.36 -7.81
C LYS A 78 14.83 -10.53 -7.72
N GLU A 79 14.32 -11.33 -6.79
CA GLU A 79 12.88 -11.55 -6.62
C GLU A 79 12.16 -10.30 -6.14
N ILE A 80 12.79 -9.53 -5.23
CA ILE A 80 12.24 -8.24 -4.77
C ILE A 80 12.14 -7.28 -5.94
N ARG A 81 13.21 -7.16 -6.75
CA ARG A 81 13.19 -6.32 -7.95
C ARG A 81 12.11 -6.77 -8.92
N ASP A 82 12.05 -8.06 -9.25
CA ASP A 82 11.09 -8.61 -10.21
C ASP A 82 9.63 -8.40 -9.73
N TYR A 83 9.39 -8.40 -8.41
CA TYR A 83 8.10 -7.97 -7.85
C TYR A 83 7.83 -6.48 -8.10
N LEU A 84 8.79 -5.60 -7.77
CA LEU A 84 8.64 -4.15 -7.95
C LEU A 84 8.48 -3.74 -9.42
N ASP A 85 9.08 -4.50 -10.36
CA ASP A 85 8.95 -4.30 -11.80
C ASP A 85 7.50 -4.38 -12.30
N ARG A 86 6.63 -5.13 -11.61
CA ARG A 86 5.21 -5.25 -11.95
C ARG A 86 4.42 -3.98 -11.67
N PHE A 87 4.92 -3.11 -10.81
CA PHE A 87 4.21 -1.94 -10.30
C PHE A 87 4.89 -0.62 -10.70
N VAL A 88 6.22 -0.59 -10.74
CA VAL A 88 7.00 0.61 -11.06
C VAL A 88 7.82 0.38 -12.33
N ILE A 89 7.40 1.06 -13.39
CA ILE A 89 8.05 1.00 -14.70
C ILE A 89 9.32 1.87 -14.69
N LYS A 90 10.43 1.35 -15.23
CA LYS A 90 11.78 1.94 -15.18
C LYS A 90 12.29 2.03 -13.72
N GLN A 91 13.16 2.99 -13.41
CA GLN A 91 13.79 3.16 -12.09
C GLN A 91 14.66 1.96 -11.67
N GLU A 92 15.36 1.34 -12.62
CA GLU A 92 16.17 0.13 -12.41
C GLU A 92 17.19 0.26 -11.28
N GLN A 93 17.85 1.41 -11.19
CA GLN A 93 18.82 1.68 -10.13
C GLN A 93 18.16 1.72 -8.75
N ALA A 94 17.04 2.44 -8.61
CA ALA A 94 16.32 2.55 -7.35
C ALA A 94 15.79 1.17 -6.90
N LYS A 95 15.18 0.40 -7.81
CA LYS A 95 14.70 -0.96 -7.53
C LYS A 95 15.84 -1.87 -7.09
N ARG A 96 17.00 -1.82 -7.76
CA ARG A 96 18.18 -2.62 -7.38
C ARG A 96 18.69 -2.27 -5.99
N VAL A 97 18.92 -1.00 -5.70
CA VAL A 97 19.45 -0.55 -4.40
C VAL A 97 18.47 -0.90 -3.28
N LEU A 98 17.19 -0.62 -3.48
CA LEU A 98 16.15 -0.91 -2.50
C LEU A 98 16.02 -2.42 -2.24
N SER A 99 16.10 -3.24 -3.29
CA SER A 99 16.08 -4.70 -3.16
C SER A 99 17.25 -5.24 -2.32
N VAL A 100 18.44 -4.68 -2.48
CA VAL A 100 19.61 -5.06 -1.67
C VAL A 100 19.45 -4.62 -0.22
N ALA A 101 19.06 -3.35 0.01
CA ALA A 101 18.90 -2.81 1.35
C ALA A 101 17.81 -3.54 2.16
N VAL A 102 16.67 -3.84 1.54
CA VAL A 102 15.58 -4.61 2.15
C VAL A 102 16.03 -6.03 2.45
N CYS A 103 16.65 -6.71 1.48
CA CYS A 103 17.15 -8.07 1.67
C CYS A 103 18.15 -8.14 2.84
N ASP A 104 19.11 -7.22 2.89
CA ASP A 104 20.10 -7.15 3.98
C ASP A 104 19.43 -6.90 5.34
N HIS A 105 18.51 -5.93 5.40
CA HIS A 105 17.80 -5.60 6.64
C HIS A 105 17.00 -6.78 7.21
N TYR A 106 16.19 -7.44 6.40
CA TYR A 106 15.36 -8.56 6.89
C TYR A 106 16.16 -9.85 7.10
N ASN A 107 17.27 -10.04 6.38
CA ASN A 107 18.22 -11.11 6.70
C ASN A 107 18.85 -10.90 8.08
N HIS A 108 19.22 -9.66 8.42
CA HIS A 108 19.72 -9.32 9.74
C HIS A 108 18.66 -9.53 10.82
N VAL A 109 17.42 -9.04 10.61
CA VAL A 109 16.29 -9.27 11.53
C VAL A 109 16.10 -10.76 11.81
N ARG A 110 16.04 -11.59 10.76
CA ARG A 110 15.90 -13.04 10.88
C ARG A 110 17.08 -13.69 11.63
N ALA A 111 18.30 -13.20 11.40
CA ALA A 111 19.48 -13.69 12.12
C ALA A 111 19.43 -13.36 13.62
N CYS A 112 18.93 -12.17 13.98
CA CYS A 112 18.73 -11.73 15.35
C CYS A 112 17.60 -12.51 16.07
N MET A 113 16.53 -12.87 15.36
CA MET A 113 15.46 -13.73 15.89
C MET A 113 15.96 -15.15 16.20
N LYS A 114 16.90 -15.69 15.41
CA LYS A 114 17.46 -17.04 15.62
C LYS A 114 18.55 -17.09 16.70
N ASP A 115 19.35 -16.03 16.83
CA ASP A 115 20.48 -15.99 17.75
C ASP A 115 20.55 -14.64 18.48
N SER A 116 20.20 -14.66 19.77
CA SER A 116 20.24 -13.47 20.62
C SER A 116 21.65 -12.88 20.79
N LYS A 117 22.72 -13.62 20.48
CA LYS A 117 24.09 -13.07 20.48
C LYS A 117 24.33 -12.17 19.28
N LYS A 118 23.74 -12.49 18.12
CA LYS A 118 23.82 -11.64 16.91
C LYS A 118 23.06 -10.33 17.08
N ALA A 119 21.99 -10.34 17.87
CA ALA A 119 21.27 -9.12 18.24
C ALA A 119 22.13 -8.12 19.04
N LYS A 120 23.19 -8.60 19.71
CA LYS A 120 24.13 -7.75 20.47
C LYS A 120 25.36 -7.34 19.65
N ALA A 121 25.51 -7.84 18.44
CA ALA A 121 26.61 -7.46 17.56
C ALA A 121 26.39 -6.04 17.02
N PRO A 122 27.46 -5.26 16.80
CA PRO A 122 27.34 -3.96 16.17
C PRO A 122 26.76 -4.11 14.76
N TYR A 123 25.59 -3.51 14.53
CA TYR A 123 24.90 -3.49 13.25
C TYR A 123 24.56 -2.05 12.89
N VAL A 124 24.92 -1.65 11.67
CA VAL A 124 24.54 -0.36 11.11
C VAL A 124 23.39 -0.60 10.15
N LYS A 125 22.20 -0.09 10.49
CA LYS A 125 21.01 -0.22 9.65
C LYS A 125 21.21 0.55 8.33
N PRO A 126 21.01 -0.06 7.15
CA PRO A 126 21.06 0.64 5.88
C PRO A 126 19.78 1.44 5.67
N ASN A 127 19.78 2.71 6.09
CA ASN A 127 18.72 3.65 5.73
C ASN A 127 18.88 4.11 4.28
N VAL A 128 17.77 4.29 3.57
CA VAL A 128 17.76 4.59 2.13
C VAL A 128 17.26 6.01 1.89
N LEU A 129 18.03 6.80 1.15
CA LEU A 129 17.61 8.09 0.61
C LEU A 129 17.25 7.94 -0.87
N LEU A 130 16.00 8.22 -1.24
CA LEU A 130 15.54 8.18 -2.62
C LEU A 130 15.53 9.59 -3.24
N LEU A 131 16.39 9.80 -4.23
CA LEU A 131 16.48 11.05 -4.99
C LEU A 131 15.79 10.90 -6.35
N GLY A 132 15.02 11.90 -6.74
CA GLY A 132 14.40 11.98 -8.06
C GLY A 132 13.30 13.03 -8.12
N PRO A 133 12.81 13.36 -9.33
CA PRO A 133 11.73 14.33 -9.52
C PRO A 133 10.43 13.93 -8.80
N THR A 134 9.50 14.86 -8.66
CA THR A 134 8.12 14.54 -8.25
C THR A 134 7.43 13.69 -9.33
N GLY A 135 6.48 12.85 -8.93
CA GLY A 135 5.68 12.04 -9.86
C GLY A 135 6.35 10.79 -10.45
N VAL A 136 7.62 10.50 -10.16
CA VAL A 136 8.32 9.30 -10.70
C VAL A 136 8.03 7.99 -9.95
N GLY A 137 7.13 8.02 -8.97
CA GLY A 137 6.69 6.83 -8.24
C GLY A 137 7.49 6.46 -6.98
N LYS A 138 8.28 7.38 -6.39
CA LYS A 138 9.05 7.12 -5.16
C LYS A 138 8.20 6.58 -4.00
N THR A 139 7.11 7.29 -3.67
CA THR A 139 6.18 6.88 -2.61
C THR A 139 5.51 5.55 -2.94
N PHE A 140 5.12 5.35 -4.21
CA PHE A 140 4.47 4.12 -4.65
C PHE A 140 5.41 2.91 -4.56
N LEU A 141 6.69 3.09 -4.92
CA LEU A 141 7.73 2.08 -4.79
C LEU A 141 7.87 1.61 -3.33
N MET A 142 7.96 2.55 -2.38
CA MET A 142 8.09 2.22 -0.95
C MET A 142 6.86 1.50 -0.39
N ARG A 143 5.65 1.91 -0.81
CA ARG A 143 4.41 1.21 -0.43
C ARG A 143 4.40 -0.24 -0.91
N ASN A 144 4.82 -0.48 -2.16
CA ASN A 144 4.91 -1.84 -2.71
C ASN A 144 5.94 -2.71 -1.99
N VAL A 145 7.06 -2.13 -1.56
CA VAL A 145 8.04 -2.84 -0.71
C VAL A 145 7.40 -3.28 0.61
N ALA A 146 6.71 -2.39 1.30
CA ALA A 146 6.05 -2.75 2.56
C ALA A 146 5.00 -3.85 2.37
N GLN A 147 4.21 -3.78 1.29
CA GLN A 147 3.24 -4.82 0.93
C GLN A 147 3.89 -6.16 0.61
N LEU A 148 5.03 -6.17 -0.09
CA LEU A 148 5.77 -7.39 -0.39
C LEU A 148 6.23 -8.12 0.87
N ILE A 149 6.62 -7.38 1.90
CA ILE A 149 7.12 -7.94 3.15
C ILE A 149 5.97 -8.26 4.12
N GLY A 150 4.87 -7.50 4.03
CA GLY A 150 3.73 -7.63 4.93
C GLY A 150 3.93 -6.89 6.25
N VAL A 151 4.64 -5.75 6.24
CA VAL A 151 4.96 -4.98 7.45
C VAL A 151 4.16 -3.68 7.55
N PRO A 152 3.97 -3.14 8.76
CA PRO A 152 3.37 -1.82 8.96
C PRO A 152 4.14 -0.74 8.18
N PHE A 153 3.41 0.18 7.55
CA PHE A 153 3.98 1.26 6.75
C PHE A 153 3.37 2.60 7.13
N VAL A 154 4.22 3.58 7.42
CA VAL A 154 3.79 4.96 7.64
C VAL A 154 4.54 5.89 6.71
N LYS A 155 3.78 6.78 6.07
CA LYS A 155 4.28 7.93 5.34
C LYS A 155 4.16 9.17 6.22
N ALA A 156 5.27 9.88 6.39
CA ALA A 156 5.27 11.22 6.97
C ALA A 156 5.80 12.25 5.97
N ASP A 157 5.39 13.49 6.15
CA ASP A 157 5.85 14.65 5.39
C ASP A 157 6.81 15.43 6.29
N ALA A 158 8.05 15.61 5.84
CA ALA A 158 9.10 16.27 6.60
C ALA A 158 8.73 17.69 7.03
N THR A 159 7.91 18.40 6.24
CA THR A 159 7.52 19.80 6.51
C THR A 159 6.61 19.94 7.72
N LYS A 160 6.00 18.84 8.18
CA LYS A 160 5.10 18.84 9.34
C LYS A 160 5.82 18.74 10.68
N PHE A 161 7.12 18.39 10.66
CA PHE A 161 7.91 18.26 11.87
C PHE A 161 8.46 19.63 12.29
N SER A 162 8.23 19.99 13.55
CA SER A 162 8.74 21.22 14.15
C SER A 162 9.78 20.89 15.22
N GLU A 163 10.91 21.60 15.23
CA GLU A 163 12.05 21.38 16.14
C GLU A 163 11.70 21.52 17.64
N THR A 164 10.67 22.31 17.98
CA THR A 164 10.31 22.62 19.37
C THR A 164 9.13 21.82 19.91
N GLY A 165 8.52 20.94 19.12
CA GLY A 165 7.41 20.06 19.56
C GLY A 165 6.16 20.77 20.11
N TYR A 166 6.08 22.11 20.02
CA TYR A 166 5.06 22.89 20.73
C TYR A 166 3.80 23.11 19.88
N VAL A 167 3.94 23.13 18.54
CA VAL A 167 2.84 23.20 17.57
C VAL A 167 3.30 22.51 16.29
N GLY A 168 2.99 21.21 16.13
CA GLY A 168 3.44 20.44 14.97
C GLY A 168 3.33 18.93 15.20
N TYR A 169 3.64 18.16 14.16
CA TYR A 169 3.70 16.70 14.21
C TYR A 169 5.07 16.29 14.79
N ASP A 170 5.10 15.49 15.86
CA ASP A 170 6.34 15.11 16.54
C ASP A 170 6.96 13.83 15.93
N VAL A 171 8.27 13.63 16.11
CA VAL A 171 8.96 12.37 15.75
C VAL A 171 8.36 11.18 16.50
N ASP A 172 7.91 11.39 17.74
CA ASP A 172 7.22 10.36 18.52
C ASP A 172 5.85 10.00 17.91
N ASP A 173 5.17 10.96 17.27
CA ASP A 173 3.89 10.71 16.61
C ASP A 173 4.06 9.78 15.40
N LEU A 174 5.20 9.84 14.71
CA LEU A 174 5.53 8.91 13.63
C LEU A 174 5.64 7.46 14.12
N VAL A 175 6.27 7.25 15.28
CA VAL A 175 6.37 5.93 15.91
C VAL A 175 5.01 5.46 16.41
N ARG A 176 4.22 6.36 17.02
CA ARG A 176 2.84 6.04 17.44
C ARG A 176 1.97 5.65 16.26
N ASP A 177 2.09 6.34 15.14
CA ASP A 177 1.33 6.01 13.93
C ASP A 177 1.78 4.68 13.32
N LEU A 178 3.06 4.31 13.47
CA LEU A 178 3.54 2.98 13.05
C LEU A 178 2.95 1.87 13.92
N VAL A 179 2.83 2.09 15.23
CA VAL A 179 2.16 1.16 16.16
C VAL A 179 0.67 1.06 15.85
N LYS A 180 0.00 2.18 15.51
CA LYS A 180 -1.40 2.15 15.06
C LYS A 180 -1.56 1.39 13.75
N ALA A 181 -0.64 1.55 12.80
CA ALA A 181 -0.61 0.78 11.56
C ALA A 181 -0.33 -0.72 11.77
N ALA A 182 0.16 -1.09 12.95
CA ALA A 182 0.35 -2.46 13.41
C ALA A 182 -0.81 -2.95 14.30
N ASP A 183 -1.97 -2.29 14.29
CA ASP A 183 -3.14 -2.62 15.12
C ASP A 183 -2.85 -2.60 16.64
N GLY A 184 -1.90 -1.77 17.07
CA GLY A 184 -1.45 -1.69 18.46
C GLY A 184 -0.34 -2.67 18.85
N ASP A 185 0.10 -3.53 17.92
CA ASP A 185 1.17 -4.48 18.18
C ASP A 185 2.55 -3.84 18.05
N THR A 186 3.22 -3.67 19.20
CA THR A 186 4.57 -3.10 19.27
C THR A 186 5.63 -4.01 18.67
N GLU A 187 5.46 -5.34 18.72
CA GLU A 187 6.42 -6.29 18.14
C GLU A 187 6.37 -6.23 16.61
N LEU A 188 5.16 -6.20 16.02
CA LEU A 188 5.00 -5.99 14.58
C LEU A 188 5.54 -4.62 14.13
N ALA A 189 5.28 -3.56 14.91
CA ALA A 189 5.75 -2.22 14.60
C ALA A 189 7.28 -2.10 14.53
N GLN A 190 8.03 -2.90 15.30
CA GLN A 190 9.50 -2.92 15.26
C GLN A 190 10.07 -3.32 13.89
N TYR A 191 9.30 -4.07 13.10
CA TYR A 191 9.66 -4.49 11.74
C TYR A 191 9.07 -3.56 10.66
N GLY A 192 8.38 -2.49 11.06
CA GLY A 192 7.72 -1.57 10.15
C GLY A 192 8.67 -0.71 9.31
N ILE A 193 8.11 -0.09 8.27
CA ILE A 193 8.79 0.85 7.39
C ILE A 193 8.24 2.25 7.62
N VAL A 194 9.17 3.17 7.88
CA VAL A 194 8.91 4.61 7.95
C VAL A 194 9.44 5.26 6.67
N TYR A 195 8.57 5.96 5.95
CA TYR A 195 8.93 6.73 4.76
C TYR A 195 8.68 8.22 5.01
N VAL A 196 9.75 9.01 5.00
CA VAL A 196 9.67 10.47 5.13
C VAL A 196 9.84 11.10 3.75
N ASP A 197 8.82 11.85 3.33
CA ASP A 197 8.76 12.56 2.05
C ASP A 197 9.10 14.04 2.24
N GLU A 198 9.37 14.76 1.15
CA GLU A 198 9.64 16.22 1.17
C GLU A 198 10.84 16.66 2.03
N ILE A 199 11.81 15.77 2.26
CA ILE A 199 13.06 16.07 2.99
C ILE A 199 13.85 17.23 2.36
N ASP A 200 13.69 17.47 1.05
CA ASP A 200 14.33 18.60 0.38
C ASP A 200 13.84 19.96 0.89
N LYS A 201 12.62 20.04 1.43
CA LYS A 201 12.03 21.28 1.93
C LYS A 201 12.66 21.74 3.25
N ILE A 202 12.94 20.81 4.16
CA ILE A 202 13.57 21.12 5.45
C ILE A 202 15.06 21.50 5.30
N ALA A 203 15.76 20.93 4.32
CA ALA A 203 17.17 21.26 4.07
C ALA A 203 17.37 22.72 3.61
N ALA A 204 16.40 23.26 2.88
CA ALA A 204 16.43 24.65 2.42
C ALA A 204 16.23 25.66 3.56
N GLU A 205 15.45 25.31 4.58
CA GLU A 205 15.17 26.19 5.73
C GLU A 205 16.33 26.22 6.74
N ALA A 206 16.98 25.08 6.98
CA ALA A 206 18.14 24.99 7.87
C ALA A 206 19.32 25.88 7.39
N SER A 207 19.52 26.02 6.08
CA SER A 207 20.58 26.85 5.51
C SER A 207 20.38 28.37 5.61
N LYS A 208 19.17 28.85 5.95
CA LYS A 208 18.88 30.27 6.15
C LYS A 208 19.07 30.74 7.59
N SER A 209 19.23 29.80 8.52
CA SER A 209 19.32 30.07 9.96
C SER A 209 20.76 29.93 10.49
N GLY A 210 21.75 29.88 9.60
CA GLY A 210 23.19 29.76 9.91
C GLY A 210 24.01 30.93 9.38
#